data_AF-A0A372RDF1-F1
#
_entry.id   AF-A0A372RDF1-F1
#
_cell.length_a   1.000
_cell.length_b   1.000
_cell.length_c   1.000
_cell.angle_alpha   90.00
_cell.angle_beta   90.00
_cell.angle_gamma   90.00
#
_symmetry.space_group_name_H-M   'P 1'
#
loop_
_entity.id
_entity.type
_entity.pdbx_description
1 polymer ?
#
loop_
_entity_poly.entity_id
_entity_poly.type
_entity_poly.pdbx_seq_one_letter_code
_entity_poly.pdbx_strand_id
1 'polypeptide(L)'
;GLENIHYSDIIHRDLHSGNIFFTKYNAYIGDLGISKSATESTDNNENYGIIPYMAPEIFQGQKYTKASDIYSFGMIMWEFMTGRRPF
;
A
#
# COMPACT_ATOMS: atom_id res chain seq x y z
N GLY A 1 7.68 -9.53 -3.61
CA GLY A 1 6.36 -9.26 -3.01
C GLY A 1 5.68 -8.15 -3.77
N LEU A 2 5.90 -6.90 -3.36
CA LEU A 2 5.29 -5.72 -3.96
C LEU A 2 5.61 -5.57 -5.46
N GLU A 3 6.87 -5.84 -5.84
CA GLU A 3 7.30 -5.89 -7.23
C GLU A 3 6.44 -6.83 -8.10
N ASN A 4 6.10 -8.02 -7.60
CA ASN A 4 5.26 -8.97 -8.34
C ASN A 4 3.83 -8.45 -8.50
N ILE A 5 3.27 -7.83 -7.46
CA ILE A 5 1.94 -7.20 -7.51
C ILE A 5 1.93 -6.11 -8.58
N HIS A 6 2.95 -5.25 -8.58
CA HIS A 6 3.10 -4.17 -9.56
C HIS A 6 3.38 -4.68 -10.98
N TYR A 7 4.13 -5.78 -11.14
CA TYR A 7 4.36 -6.42 -12.43
C TYR A 7 3.08 -7.02 -13.02
N SER A 8 2.14 -7.47 -12.17
CA SER A 8 0.80 -7.90 -12.58
C SER A 8 -0.18 -6.74 -12.81
N ASP A 9 0.30 -5.50 -12.88
CA ASP A 9 -0.52 -4.29 -12.99
C ASP A 9 -1.59 -4.18 -11.90
N ILE A 10 -1.25 -4.58 -10.67
CA ILE A 10 -2.12 -4.40 -9.50
C ILE A 10 -1.54 -3.31 -8.60
N ILE A 11 -2.41 -2.50 -8.01
CA ILE A 11 -2.11 -1.53 -6.95
C ILE A 11 -2.75 -2.06 -5.66
N HIS A 12 -1.99 -2.15 -4.58
CA HIS A 12 -2.43 -2.72 -3.31
C HIS A 12 -3.46 -1.83 -2.60
N ARG A 13 -3.16 -0.52 -2.50
CA ARG A 13 -4.00 0.55 -1.91
C ARG A 13 -4.19 0.51 -0.39
N ASP A 14 -3.91 -0.62 0.26
CA ASP A 14 -3.90 -0.75 1.74
C ASP A 14 -2.60 -1.35 2.29
N LEU A 15 -1.45 -0.95 1.75
CA LEU A 15 -0.18 -1.51 2.20
C LEU A 15 0.22 -0.89 3.55
N HIS A 16 0.23 -1.69 4.62
CA HIS A 16 0.70 -1.28 5.93
C HIS A 16 1.30 -2.48 6.69
N SER A 17 1.95 -2.25 7.83
CA SER A 17 2.62 -3.32 8.60
C SER A 17 1.68 -4.45 9.03
N GLY A 18 0.44 -4.12 9.39
CA GLY A 18 -0.61 -5.11 9.67
C GLY A 18 -0.98 -6.06 8.52
N ASN A 19 -0.64 -5.71 7.27
CA ASN A 19 -0.85 -6.55 6.08
C ASN A 19 0.43 -7.26 5.61
N ILE A 20 1.49 -7.22 6.43
CA ILE A 20 2.70 -8.01 6.25
C ILE A 20 2.64 -9.23 7.18
N PHE A 21 2.48 -10.40 6.60
CA PHE A 21 2.37 -11.67 7.32
C PHE A 21 3.72 -12.38 7.34
N PHE A 22 4.04 -13.01 8.47
CA PHE A 22 5.33 -13.66 8.66
C PHE A 22 5.18 -15.16 8.85
N THR A 23 6.09 -15.91 8.25
CA THR A 23 6.41 -17.29 8.61
C THR A 23 7.79 -17.30 9.28
N LYS A 24 8.30 -18.49 9.63
CA LYS A 24 9.63 -18.61 10.25
C LYS A 24 10.76 -17.99 9.42
N TYR A 25 10.64 -17.97 8.09
CA TYR A 25 11.73 -17.56 7.20
C TYR A 25 11.34 -16.51 6.15
N ASN A 26 10.05 -16.25 5.95
CA ASN A 26 9.56 -15.38 4.89
C ASN A 26 8.51 -14.39 5.38
N ALA A 27 8.42 -13.26 4.69
CA ALA A 27 7.34 -12.30 4.81
C ALA A 27 6.49 -12.30 3.53
N TYR A 28 5.19 -12.09 3.68
CA TYR A 28 4.19 -12.08 2.62
C TYR A 28 3.33 -10.82 2.72
N ILE A 29 3.01 -10.22 1.58
CA ILE A 29 2.02 -9.15 1.49
C ILE A 29 0.66 -9.83 1.31
N GLY A 30 -0.32 -9.47 2.13
CA GLY A 30 -1.69 -10.01 2.05
C GLY A 30 -2.74 -8.90 2.10
N ASP A 31 -4.00 -9.33 2.10
CA ASP A 31 -5.19 -8.48 2.01
C ASP A 31 -5.28 -7.61 0.73
N LEU A 32 -5.69 -8.26 -0.36
CA LEU A 32 -5.94 -7.62 -1.65
C LEU A 32 -7.41 -7.21 -1.83
N GLY A 33 -8.21 -7.16 -0.75
CA GLY A 33 -9.66 -6.96 -0.81
C GLY A 33 -10.08 -5.62 -1.45
N ILE A 34 -9.19 -4.62 -1.41
CA ILE A 34 -9.42 -3.31 -2.02
C ILE A 34 -8.47 -2.99 -3.18
N SER A 35 -7.61 -3.94 -3.56
CA SER A 35 -6.65 -3.77 -4.64
C SER A 35 -7.36 -3.57 -5.98
N LYS A 36 -6.73 -2.84 -6.89
CA LYS A 36 -7.28 -2.56 -8.22
C LYS A 36 -6.24 -2.71 -9.31
N SER A 37 -6.72 -2.96 -10.52
CA SER A 37 -5.87 -2.87 -11.70
C SER A 37 -5.34 -1.45 -11.86
N ALA A 38 -4.04 -1.32 -12.14
CA ALA A 38 -3.38 -0.07 -12.50
C ALA A 38 -3.86 0.48 -13.85
N THR A 39 -4.51 -0.35 -14.67
CA THR A 39 -5.05 0.03 -15.98
C THR A 39 -6.54 0.37 -15.96
N GLU A 40 -7.24 0.12 -14.84
CA GLU A 40 -8.66 0.46 -14.71
C GLU A 40 -8.86 1.98 -14.52
N SER A 41 -9.47 2.61 -15.52
CA SER A 41 -9.95 4.00 -15.43
C SER A 41 -11.31 4.06 -14.72
N THR A 42 -11.40 3.61 -13.47
CA THR A 42 -12.62 3.82 -12.68
C THR A 42 -12.51 5.12 -11.88
N ASP A 43 -13.55 5.95 -11.93
CA ASP A 43 -13.62 7.27 -11.24
C ASP A 43 -14.00 7.18 -9.76
N ASN A 44 -14.05 5.97 -9.19
CA ASN A 44 -14.33 5.77 -7.78
C ASN A 44 -13.07 6.02 -6.95
N ASN A 45 -12.75 7.31 -6.74
CA ASN A 45 -11.74 7.83 -5.80
C ASN A 45 -12.22 7.73 -4.35
N GLU A 46 -12.73 6.58 -3.94
CA GLU A 46 -12.94 6.32 -2.53
C GLU A 46 -11.56 6.19 -1.85
N ASN A 47 -11.38 7.00 -0.80
CA ASN A 47 -10.19 7.00 0.03
C ASN A 47 -10.24 5.79 0.97
N TYR A 48 -9.72 4.67 0.48
CA TYR A 48 -9.44 3.49 1.32
C TYR A 48 -8.01 3.54 1.84
N GLY A 49 -7.68 2.69 2.80
CA GLY A 49 -6.33 2.56 3.35
C GLY A 49 -6.15 3.18 4.73
N ILE A 50 -5.09 2.80 5.43
CA ILE A 50 -4.76 3.35 6.75
C ILE A 50 -3.98 4.67 6.62
N ILE A 51 -4.56 5.76 7.16
CA ILE A 51 -4.07 7.15 7.06
C ILE A 51 -2.54 7.30 7.25
N PRO A 52 -1.92 6.75 8.32
CA PRO A 52 -0.47 6.76 8.50
C PRO A 52 0.41 6.31 7.32
N TYR A 53 -0.10 5.41 6.48
CA TYR A 53 0.62 4.83 5.35
C TYR A 53 0.17 5.41 4.00
N MET A 54 -0.82 6.28 4.01
CA MET A 54 -1.45 6.81 2.80
C MET A 54 -0.59 7.90 2.18
N ALA A 55 -0.41 7.81 0.86
CA ALA A 55 0.40 8.74 0.10
C ALA A 55 -0.26 10.13 0.01
N PRO A 56 0.53 11.23 -0.02
CA PRO A 56 0.03 12.60 0.03
C PRO A 56 -0.95 12.94 -1.09
N GLU A 57 -0.75 12.39 -2.29
CA GLU A 57 -1.62 12.62 -3.45
C GLU A 57 -3.05 12.11 -3.22
N ILE A 58 -3.25 11.10 -2.37
CA ILE A 58 -4.58 10.55 -2.06
C ILE A 58 -5.39 11.56 -1.24
N PHE A 59 -4.77 12.26 -0.30
CA PHE A 59 -5.43 13.34 0.45
C PHE A 59 -5.80 14.53 -0.45
N GLN A 60 -5.17 14.65 -1.60
CA GLN A 60 -5.50 15.65 -2.63
C GLN A 60 -6.60 15.17 -3.60
N GLY A 61 -7.19 13.99 -3.34
CA GLY A 61 -8.19 13.38 -4.20
C GLY A 61 -7.64 12.86 -5.53
N GLN A 62 -6.32 12.68 -5.64
CA GLN A 62 -5.72 12.07 -6.82
C GLN A 62 -5.90 10.54 -6.79
N LYS A 63 -5.74 9.91 -7.97
CA LYS A 63 -5.89 8.46 -8.12
C LYS A 63 -4.72 7.73 -7.46
N TYR A 64 -5.01 6.58 -6.87
CA TYR A 64 -3.99 5.62 -6.45
C TYR A 64 -3.13 5.21 -7.65
N THR A 65 -1.82 5.15 -7.45
CA THR A 65 -0.85 4.64 -8.43
C THR A 65 0.08 3.62 -7.77
N LYS A 66 0.90 2.93 -8.58
CA LYS A 66 1.99 2.11 -8.05
C LYS A 66 2.92 2.91 -7.12
N ALA A 67 3.13 4.20 -7.40
CA ALA A 67 3.94 5.08 -6.54
C ALA A 67 3.32 5.30 -5.14
N SER A 68 1.99 5.25 -5.04
CA SER A 68 1.28 5.35 -3.76
C SER A 68 1.62 4.16 -2.85
N ASP A 69 1.69 2.94 -3.39
CA ASP A 69 2.14 1.77 -2.61
C ASP A 69 3.63 1.87 -2.21
N ILE A 70 4.48 2.50 -3.04
CA ILE A 70 5.90 2.73 -2.71
C ILE A 70 6.02 3.70 -1.53
N TYR A 71 5.20 4.75 -1.48
CA TYR A 71 5.12 5.63 -0.31
C TYR A 71 4.72 4.84 0.94
N SER A 72 3.67 4.01 0.85
CA SER A 72 3.23 3.17 1.96
C SER A 72 4.32 2.22 2.45
N PHE A 73 5.10 1.62 1.54
CA PHE A 73 6.27 0.82 1.89
C PHE A 73 7.32 1.65 2.63
N GLY A 74 7.56 2.89 2.22
CA GLY A 74 8.42 3.84 2.95
C GLY A 74 7.95 4.08 4.38
N MET A 75 6.64 4.20 4.60
CA MET A 75 6.06 4.34 5.94
C MET A 75 6.22 3.08 6.80
N ILE A 76 6.14 1.89 6.21
CA ILE A 76 6.46 0.62 6.89
C ILE A 76 7.94 0.59 7.30
N MET A 77 8.86 1.01 6.42
CA MET A 77 10.29 1.08 6.76
C MET A 77 10.55 2.08 7.88
N TRP A 78 9.87 3.23 7.87
CA TRP A 78 9.95 4.20 8.95
C TRP A 78 9.46 3.65 10.28
N GLU A 79 8.31 2.96 10.30
CA GLU A 79 7.80 2.28 11.50
C GLU A 79 8.80 1.24 12.02
N PHE A 80 9.34 0.42 11.12
CA PHE A 80 10.31 -0.61 11.46
C PHE A 80 11.58 -0.02 12.09
N MET A 81 12.11 1.08 11.54
CA MET A 81 13.32 1.73 12.07
C MET A 81 13.09 2.43 13.40
N THR A 82 11.89 2.97 13.63
CA THR A 82 11.61 3.78 14.83
C THR A 82 10.94 3.00 15.95
N GLY A 83 10.35 1.84 15.65
CA GLY A 83 9.48 1.09 16.56
C GLY A 83 8.20 1.83 16.93
N ARG A 84 7.83 2.88 16.18
CA ARG A 84 6.65 3.72 16.43
C ARG A 84 5.74 3.66 15.23
N ARG A 85 4.42 3.62 15.46
CA ARG A 85 3.47 3.82 14.37
C ARG A 85 3.73 5.16 13.70
N PRO A 86 3.68 5.23 12.36
CA PRO A 86 3.70 6.52 11.69
C PRO A 86 2.46 7.31 12.11
N PHE A 87 2.69 8.60 12.39
CA PHE A 87 1.74 9.65 12.75
C PHE A 87 0.42 9.23 13.44
#